data_AF-A0A8J6M7Y7-F1
#
_entry.id   AF-A0A8J6M7Y7-F1
#
_cell.length_a   1.000
_cell.length_b   1.000
_cell.length_c   1.000
_cell.angle_alpha   90.00
_cell.angle_beta   90.00
_cell.angle_gamma   90.00
#
_symmetry.space_group_name_H-M   'P 1'
#
loop_
_entity.id
_entity.type
_entity.pdbx_description
1 polymer ?
#
loop_
_entity_poly.entity_id
_entity_poly.type
_entity_poly.pdbx_seq_one_letter_code
_entity_poly.pdbx_strand_id
1 'polypeptide(L)'
;MRLRKQYLTKNDCYRAGRTIRPLGIMIHSTGANNPSVARYVPGDDVIGRNQYGNDWDRPGLEKCAHAFVGRFADGLVGTVQTLPWNRRGWHCGRGKNGSANDTHISFEICEDGLEDASYFKAVYQEAVELTASLCKEYNLDPLADGVVICHQEGYRRGIASNHGDVLHWFPKFGKTMDDFRADVARWMEGEDETVTYEQWKEYMDRYRRELGTQPASQWAVPYINKAIDAGRMDEVNGSIERPQDFVTRQELATVVSNL
;
A
#
# COMPACT_ATOMS: atom_id res chain seq x y z
N MET A 1 1.42 2.47 -3.27
CA MET A 1 1.31 3.56 -2.28
C MET A 1 1.19 4.88 -3.01
N ARG A 2 0.24 5.75 -2.61
CA ARG A 2 0.05 7.09 -3.20
C ARG A 2 0.60 8.17 -2.27
N LEU A 3 1.92 8.35 -2.27
CA LEU A 3 2.61 9.30 -1.39
C LEU A 3 2.78 10.70 -2.04
N ARG A 4 2.39 11.75 -1.32
CA ARG A 4 2.67 13.16 -1.64
C ARG A 4 3.38 13.85 -0.48
N LYS A 5 4.17 14.88 -0.75
CA LYS A 5 4.86 15.67 0.28
C LYS A 5 4.20 17.05 0.43
N GLN A 6 3.88 17.43 1.65
CA GLN A 6 3.44 18.78 2.01
C GLN A 6 3.87 19.06 3.46
N TYR A 7 5.10 19.56 3.63
CA TYR A 7 5.65 19.81 4.96
C TYR A 7 4.92 20.94 5.68
N LEU A 8 4.65 20.73 6.96
CA LEU A 8 4.00 21.70 7.85
C LEU A 8 5.01 22.75 8.34
N THR A 9 5.52 23.56 7.41
CA THR A 9 6.64 24.49 7.66
C THR A 9 6.39 25.57 8.72
N LYS A 10 5.12 25.89 9.02
CA LYS A 10 4.69 26.86 10.03
C LYS A 10 4.41 26.21 11.38
N ASN A 11 4.33 24.88 11.46
CA ASN A 11 4.18 24.15 12.72
C ASN A 11 5.44 24.31 13.60
N ASP A 12 5.25 24.52 14.90
CA ASP A 12 6.38 24.76 15.82
C ASP A 12 7.30 23.53 15.96
N CYS A 13 6.76 22.31 15.85
CA CYS A 13 7.58 21.09 15.81
C CYS A 13 8.50 21.06 14.58
N TYR A 14 7.98 21.47 13.41
CA TYR A 14 8.82 21.63 12.23
C TYR A 14 9.88 22.67 12.56
N ARG A 15 9.50 23.91 12.89
CA ARG A 15 10.44 25.01 13.12
C ARG A 15 11.51 24.74 14.18
N ALA A 16 11.22 23.94 15.20
CA ALA A 16 12.20 23.51 16.19
C ALA A 16 13.40 22.75 15.60
N GLY A 17 13.23 22.10 14.44
CA GLY A 17 14.33 21.57 13.63
C GLY A 17 15.11 20.41 14.25
N ARG A 18 14.64 19.83 15.37
CA ARG A 18 15.29 18.68 16.00
C ARG A 18 15.19 17.46 15.10
N THR A 19 16.22 16.61 15.13
CA THR A 19 16.30 15.39 14.32
C THR A 19 16.38 14.15 15.20
N ILE A 20 16.06 13.00 14.61
CA ILE A 20 16.21 11.66 15.17
C ILE A 20 17.02 10.80 14.22
N ARG A 21 17.59 9.71 14.75
CA ARG A 21 17.94 8.53 13.96
C ARG A 21 16.77 7.57 14.12
N PRO A 22 15.95 7.33 13.07
CA PRO A 22 14.83 6.40 13.18
C PRO A 22 15.30 5.01 13.61
N LEU A 23 14.69 4.51 14.68
CA LEU A 23 14.87 3.15 15.22
C LEU A 23 13.56 2.36 15.15
N GLY A 24 12.46 3.01 14.76
CA GLY A 24 11.14 2.41 14.68
C GLY A 24 10.11 3.31 14.02
N ILE A 25 8.89 2.80 13.90
CA ILE A 25 7.72 3.43 13.33
C ILE A 25 6.56 3.25 14.32
N MET A 26 5.93 4.36 14.70
CA MET A 26 4.76 4.37 15.57
C MET A 26 3.51 4.74 14.78
N ILE A 27 2.56 3.82 14.74
CA ILE A 27 1.29 3.96 14.04
C ILE A 27 0.27 4.57 14.98
N HIS A 28 -0.44 5.59 14.50
CA HIS A 28 -1.52 6.24 15.19
C HIS A 28 -2.81 6.18 14.36
N SER A 29 -3.94 6.43 15.00
CA SER A 29 -5.15 6.84 14.30
C SER A 29 -5.73 8.09 14.94
N THR A 30 -6.42 8.90 14.14
CA THR A 30 -6.71 10.29 14.50
C THR A 30 -7.68 10.48 15.66
N GLY A 31 -8.37 9.43 16.10
CA GLY A 31 -9.38 9.48 17.17
C GLY A 31 -10.59 10.37 16.84
N ALA A 32 -10.85 10.59 15.55
CA ALA A 32 -11.87 11.50 15.05
C ALA A 32 -12.47 10.96 13.77
N ASN A 33 -13.80 10.86 13.72
CA ASN A 33 -14.56 10.43 12.54
C ASN A 33 -14.47 11.49 11.42
N ASN A 34 -13.34 11.48 10.73
CA ASN A 34 -13.04 12.30 9.57
C ASN A 34 -11.95 11.60 8.73
N PRO A 35 -12.34 10.93 7.63
CA PRO A 35 -11.40 10.15 6.84
C PRO A 35 -10.51 11.00 5.93
N SER A 36 -10.69 12.33 5.87
CA SER A 36 -9.97 13.17 4.92
C SER A 36 -8.63 13.66 5.47
N VAL A 37 -7.55 13.44 4.72
CA VAL A 37 -6.22 14.00 5.07
C VAL A 37 -6.22 15.53 5.06
N ALA A 38 -7.05 16.15 4.21
CA ALA A 38 -7.20 17.60 4.10
C ALA A 38 -7.71 18.26 5.39
N ARG A 39 -8.23 17.47 6.35
CA ARG A 39 -8.54 17.97 7.69
C ARG A 39 -7.29 18.41 8.45
N TYR A 40 -6.14 17.79 8.18
CA TYR A 40 -4.91 17.93 8.96
C TYR A 40 -3.79 18.67 8.22
N VAL A 41 -3.88 18.82 6.91
CA VAL A 41 -2.89 19.52 6.07
C VAL A 41 -3.56 20.64 5.28
N PRO A 42 -2.82 21.69 4.84
CA PRO A 42 -3.38 22.77 4.02
C PRO A 42 -4.09 22.24 2.75
N GLY A 43 -3.49 21.22 2.14
CA GLY A 43 -4.06 20.52 1.01
C GLY A 43 -3.87 21.22 -0.34
N ASP A 44 -4.37 20.59 -1.38
CA ASP A 44 -4.40 21.07 -2.78
C ASP A 44 -5.58 20.41 -3.50
N ASP A 45 -5.70 20.57 -4.83
CA ASP A 45 -6.82 19.98 -5.60
C ASP A 45 -6.75 18.44 -5.69
N VAL A 46 -5.61 17.82 -5.36
CA VAL A 46 -5.42 16.37 -5.35
C VAL A 46 -5.68 15.80 -3.95
N ILE A 47 -5.09 16.39 -2.93
CA ILE A 47 -5.21 16.01 -1.52
C ILE A 47 -6.61 16.35 -0.98
N GLY A 48 -7.25 17.38 -1.55
CA GLY A 48 -8.40 18.08 -0.97
C GLY A 48 -7.91 19.30 -0.20
N ARG A 49 -8.65 20.41 -0.24
CA ARG A 49 -8.29 21.66 0.45
C ARG A 49 -8.89 21.72 1.84
N ASN A 50 -8.13 22.18 2.83
CA ASN A 50 -8.67 22.44 4.16
C ASN A 50 -9.69 23.57 4.13
N GLN A 51 -10.94 23.29 4.52
CA GLN A 51 -12.03 24.26 4.44
C GLN A 51 -12.17 25.11 5.71
N TYR A 52 -11.58 24.68 6.82
CA TYR A 52 -11.87 25.23 8.16
C TYR A 52 -10.70 26.02 8.77
N GLY A 53 -9.59 26.20 8.05
CA GLY A 53 -8.38 26.90 8.53
C GLY A 53 -7.78 26.27 9.80
N ASN A 54 -7.98 24.96 9.98
CA ASN A 54 -7.66 24.25 11.21
C ASN A 54 -6.75 23.04 10.98
N ASP A 55 -6.04 23.04 9.86
CA ASP A 55 -4.91 22.16 9.60
C ASP A 55 -3.77 22.38 10.61
N TRP A 56 -2.74 21.53 10.51
CA TRP A 56 -1.62 21.53 11.44
C TRP A 56 -0.44 22.41 10.99
N ASP A 57 -0.51 23.09 9.84
CA ASP A 57 0.52 24.02 9.36
C ASP A 57 0.34 25.43 9.96
N ARG A 58 0.36 25.50 11.29
CA ARG A 58 0.19 26.73 12.05
C ARG A 58 0.94 26.69 13.39
N PRO A 59 1.33 27.85 13.94
CA PRO A 59 1.97 27.91 15.25
C PRO A 59 0.98 27.59 16.39
N GLY A 60 1.51 27.34 17.59
CA GLY A 60 0.75 27.09 18.80
C GLY A 60 0.22 25.67 18.96
N LEU A 61 0.61 24.74 18.08
CA LEU A 61 0.26 23.32 18.19
C LEU A 61 1.41 22.53 18.81
N GLU A 62 1.09 21.77 19.86
CA GLU A 62 2.03 20.88 20.53
C GLU A 62 2.00 19.44 19.96
N LYS A 63 1.68 19.31 18.68
CA LYS A 63 1.58 18.03 17.98
C LYS A 63 2.00 18.09 16.52
N CYS A 64 2.68 17.05 16.07
CA CYS A 64 3.14 16.90 14.69
C CYS A 64 3.50 15.43 14.41
N ALA A 65 2.84 14.83 13.41
CA ALA A 65 3.17 13.51 12.86
C ALA A 65 3.92 13.66 11.54
N HIS A 66 4.60 12.59 11.11
CA HIS A 66 5.38 12.61 9.88
C HIS A 66 4.54 12.40 8.63
N ALA A 67 3.39 11.74 8.75
CA ALA A 67 2.42 11.64 7.68
C ALA A 67 0.99 11.46 8.17
N PHE A 68 0.05 11.68 7.25
CA PHE A 68 -1.36 11.29 7.37
C PHE A 68 -1.75 10.34 6.25
N VAL A 69 -2.46 9.26 6.59
CA VAL A 69 -3.02 8.28 5.65
C VAL A 69 -4.55 8.42 5.67
N GLY A 70 -5.18 8.61 4.51
CA GLY A 70 -6.63 8.81 4.43
C GLY A 70 -7.12 9.21 3.05
N ARG A 71 -8.37 9.64 2.93
CA ARG A 71 -9.01 10.01 1.65
C ARG A 71 -8.47 11.33 1.10
N PHE A 72 -8.15 11.29 -0.18
CA PHE A 72 -7.85 12.45 -1.03
C PHE A 72 -9.13 13.01 -1.68
N ALA A 73 -9.02 14.05 -2.50
CA ALA A 73 -10.16 14.73 -3.12
C ALA A 73 -11.01 13.82 -4.02
N ASP A 74 -10.38 12.81 -4.64
CA ASP A 74 -11.04 11.80 -5.48
C ASP A 74 -11.71 10.67 -4.68
N GLY A 75 -11.67 10.75 -3.34
CA GLY A 75 -12.26 9.76 -2.43
C GLY A 75 -11.43 8.49 -2.24
N LEU A 76 -10.32 8.33 -2.98
CA LEU A 76 -9.37 7.23 -2.83
C LEU A 76 -8.38 7.55 -1.70
N VAL A 77 -7.77 6.49 -1.14
CA VAL A 77 -6.78 6.61 -0.08
C VAL A 77 -5.42 7.03 -0.65
N GLY A 78 -4.70 7.85 0.12
CA GLY A 78 -3.30 8.16 -0.11
C GLY A 78 -2.62 8.66 1.15
N THR A 79 -1.32 8.92 1.04
CA THR A 79 -0.47 9.38 2.13
C THR A 79 0.05 10.79 1.85
N VAL A 80 -0.02 11.67 2.84
CA VAL A 80 0.65 12.98 2.81
C VAL A 80 1.76 13.00 3.85
N GLN A 81 3.02 13.09 3.42
CA GLN A 81 4.16 13.33 4.29
C GLN A 81 4.19 14.81 4.71
N THR A 82 4.10 15.03 6.02
CA THR A 82 3.99 16.34 6.68
C THR A 82 5.25 16.76 7.43
N LEU A 83 6.17 15.83 7.68
CA LEU A 83 7.45 16.08 8.32
C LEU A 83 8.54 15.23 7.64
N PRO A 84 9.77 15.72 7.45
CA PRO A 84 10.89 14.87 7.04
C PRO A 84 11.03 13.68 8.00
N TRP A 85 11.24 12.48 7.48
CA TRP A 85 11.26 11.23 8.26
C TRP A 85 12.33 11.23 9.38
N ASN A 86 13.44 11.95 9.21
CA ASN A 86 14.48 12.08 10.23
C ASN A 86 14.29 13.29 11.17
N ARG A 87 13.18 14.02 11.08
CA ARG A 87 12.84 15.09 12.02
C ARG A 87 12.25 14.47 13.28
N ARG A 88 12.46 15.08 14.43
CA ARG A 88 11.85 14.67 15.68
C ARG A 88 10.40 15.15 15.74
N GLY A 89 9.43 14.27 15.50
CA GLY A 89 8.00 14.57 15.65
C GLY A 89 7.58 14.84 17.10
N TRP A 90 6.37 15.38 17.26
CA TRP A 90 5.68 15.58 18.56
C TRP A 90 4.38 14.78 18.50
N HIS A 91 4.46 13.45 18.53
CA HIS A 91 3.34 12.58 18.21
C HIS A 91 2.87 11.70 19.39
N CYS A 92 3.77 11.30 20.30
CA CYS A 92 3.43 10.29 21.32
C CYS A 92 3.53 10.76 22.78
N GLY A 93 3.80 12.04 23.05
CA GLY A 93 4.08 12.49 24.42
C GLY A 93 5.28 11.78 25.06
N ARG A 94 5.24 11.56 26.38
CA ARG A 94 6.32 10.93 27.17
C ARG A 94 5.72 9.94 28.17
N GLY A 95 6.44 8.87 28.48
CA GLY A 95 6.19 7.99 29.62
C GLY A 95 7.40 7.86 30.55
N LYS A 96 7.31 6.95 31.52
CA LYS A 96 8.33 6.71 32.56
C LYS A 96 9.72 6.32 32.02
N ASN A 97 9.78 5.77 30.81
CA ASN A 97 11.00 5.28 30.15
C ASN A 97 11.46 6.21 29.01
N GLY A 98 10.89 7.41 28.88
CA GLY A 98 11.27 8.37 27.84
C GLY A 98 10.16 8.64 26.83
N SER A 99 10.55 8.96 25.59
CA SER A 99 9.61 9.37 24.54
C SER A 99 10.00 8.74 23.21
N ALA A 100 9.06 8.06 22.56
CA ALA A 100 9.24 7.54 21.21
C ALA A 100 9.40 8.67 20.17
N ASN A 101 9.04 9.91 20.51
CA ASN A 101 9.36 11.08 19.68
C ASN A 101 10.87 11.18 19.38
N ASP A 102 11.73 10.64 20.25
CA ASP A 102 13.19 10.67 20.10
C ASP A 102 13.73 9.55 19.20
N THR A 103 12.89 8.60 18.77
CA THR A 103 13.34 7.37 18.09
C THR A 103 12.44 6.90 16.95
N HIS A 104 11.16 7.27 16.90
CA HIS A 104 10.19 6.71 15.95
C HIS A 104 9.72 7.73 14.91
N ILE A 105 9.62 7.27 13.67
CA ILE A 105 8.78 7.92 12.65
C ILE A 105 7.32 7.66 13.03
N SER A 106 6.41 8.57 12.70
CA SER A 106 5.00 8.43 13.04
C SER A 106 4.07 8.83 11.92
N PHE A 107 2.96 8.14 11.79
CA PHE A 107 1.88 8.55 10.91
C PHE A 107 0.52 8.32 11.55
N GLU A 108 -0.45 9.13 11.13
CA GLU A 108 -1.83 9.12 11.60
C GLU A 108 -2.73 8.54 10.52
N ILE A 109 -3.46 7.47 10.84
CA ILE A 109 -4.52 6.96 9.96
C ILE A 109 -5.81 7.73 10.27
N CYS A 110 -6.34 8.42 9.28
CA CYS A 110 -7.57 9.20 9.39
C CYS A 110 -8.76 8.24 9.58
N GLU A 111 -9.45 8.32 10.71
CA GLU A 111 -10.56 7.42 11.03
C GLU A 111 -11.84 7.83 10.27
N ASP A 112 -12.63 6.83 9.87
CA ASP A 112 -14.04 7.00 9.55
C ASP A 112 -14.90 6.84 10.82
N GLY A 113 -16.13 6.36 10.68
CA GLY A 113 -16.97 5.94 11.80
C GLY A 113 -16.51 4.64 12.48
N LEU A 114 -15.38 4.06 12.08
CA LEU A 114 -14.85 2.76 12.52
C LEU A 114 -15.67 1.56 12.04
N GLU A 115 -16.48 1.73 10.99
CA GLU A 115 -17.48 0.76 10.54
C GLU A 115 -17.35 0.42 9.05
N ASP A 116 -16.72 1.26 8.23
CA ASP A 116 -16.53 1.00 6.81
C ASP A 116 -15.35 0.04 6.57
N ALA A 117 -15.68 -1.23 6.37
CA ALA A 117 -14.70 -2.29 6.08
C ALA A 117 -13.89 -2.02 4.80
N SER A 118 -14.48 -1.39 3.79
CA SER A 118 -13.80 -1.11 2.52
C SER A 118 -12.77 -0.01 2.71
N TYR A 119 -13.16 1.04 3.44
CA TYR A 119 -12.24 2.11 3.81
C TYR A 119 -11.12 1.60 4.71
N PHE A 120 -11.44 0.84 5.76
CA PHE A 120 -10.45 0.21 6.64
C PHE A 120 -9.43 -0.59 5.84
N LYS A 121 -9.88 -1.48 4.95
CA LYS A 121 -8.99 -2.27 4.09
C LYS A 121 -8.05 -1.38 3.28
N ALA A 122 -8.57 -0.30 2.69
CA ALA A 122 -7.77 0.60 1.86
C ALA A 122 -6.71 1.37 2.67
N VAL A 123 -7.07 1.92 3.84
CA VAL A 123 -6.08 2.63 4.69
C VAL A 123 -5.10 1.69 5.37
N TYR A 124 -5.53 0.48 5.72
CA TYR A 124 -4.67 -0.55 6.27
C TYR A 124 -3.60 -0.94 5.25
N GLN A 125 -4.00 -1.19 3.98
CA GLN A 125 -3.06 -1.49 2.90
C GLN A 125 -2.07 -0.35 2.69
N GLU A 126 -2.54 0.90 2.53
CA GLU A 126 -1.64 2.05 2.35
C GLU A 126 -0.69 2.24 3.55
N ALA A 127 -1.15 1.99 4.77
CA ALA A 127 -0.32 2.03 5.98
C ALA A 127 0.74 0.90 6.01
N VAL A 128 0.41 -0.31 5.57
CA VAL A 128 1.35 -1.43 5.42
C VAL A 128 2.45 -1.05 4.42
N GLU A 129 2.06 -0.55 3.25
CA GLU A 129 3.00 -0.15 2.19
C GLU A 129 3.91 1.01 2.62
N LEU A 130 3.38 1.99 3.34
CA LEU A 130 4.16 3.08 3.92
C LEU A 130 5.16 2.55 4.95
N THR A 131 4.71 1.71 5.88
CA THR A 131 5.57 1.15 6.92
C THR A 131 6.68 0.30 6.30
N ALA A 132 6.35 -0.53 5.31
CA ALA A 132 7.32 -1.36 4.61
C ALA A 132 8.36 -0.52 3.85
N SER A 133 7.92 0.55 3.17
CA SER A 133 8.82 1.48 2.49
C SER A 133 9.79 2.15 3.46
N LEU A 134 9.30 2.58 4.63
CA LEU A 134 10.12 3.18 5.70
C LEU A 134 11.07 2.16 6.34
N CYS A 135 10.63 0.92 6.56
CA CYS A 135 11.48 -0.16 7.04
C CYS A 135 12.63 -0.44 6.07
N LYS A 136 12.36 -0.47 4.75
CA LYS A 136 13.40 -0.59 3.72
C LYS A 136 14.36 0.62 3.74
N GLU A 137 13.84 1.85 3.78
CA GLU A 137 14.64 3.08 3.77
C GLU A 137 15.60 3.18 4.97
N TYR A 138 15.15 2.76 6.15
CA TYR A 138 15.90 2.88 7.40
C TYR A 138 16.54 1.56 7.88
N ASN A 139 16.49 0.50 7.07
CA ASN A 139 16.99 -0.84 7.40
C ASN A 139 16.46 -1.34 8.76
N LEU A 140 15.14 -1.28 8.92
CA LEU A 140 14.42 -1.72 10.11
C LEU A 140 13.74 -3.07 9.85
N ASP A 141 13.90 -4.00 10.78
CA ASP A 141 13.15 -5.28 10.76
C ASP A 141 11.76 -5.05 11.37
N PRO A 142 10.67 -5.14 10.59
CA PRO A 142 9.31 -4.90 11.10
C PRO A 142 8.87 -5.92 12.16
N LEU A 143 9.49 -7.10 12.22
CA LEU A 143 9.18 -8.14 13.21
C LEU A 143 9.97 -7.98 14.52
N ALA A 144 11.02 -7.15 14.52
CA ALA A 144 11.84 -6.94 15.71
C ALA A 144 11.08 -6.16 16.80
N ASP A 145 11.33 -6.55 18.06
CA ASP A 145 10.62 -5.99 19.21
C ASP A 145 10.80 -4.46 19.30
N GLY A 146 9.67 -3.75 19.34
CA GLY A 146 9.66 -2.29 19.48
C GLY A 146 9.96 -1.51 18.22
N VAL A 147 10.17 -2.16 17.06
CA VAL A 147 10.41 -1.45 15.79
C VAL A 147 9.13 -0.89 15.21
N VAL A 148 8.10 -1.72 14.97
CA VAL A 148 6.78 -1.25 14.56
C VAL A 148 5.84 -1.40 15.75
N ILE A 149 5.23 -0.30 16.21
CA ILE A 149 4.33 -0.29 17.37
C ILE A 149 3.16 0.66 17.14
N CYS A 150 2.03 0.44 17.81
CA CYS A 150 1.00 1.48 17.94
C CYS A 150 1.23 2.36 19.19
N HIS A 151 0.47 3.45 19.34
CA HIS A 151 0.57 4.32 20.51
C HIS A 151 0.32 3.57 21.81
N GLN A 152 -0.69 2.69 21.85
CA GLN A 152 -1.02 1.91 23.04
C GLN A 152 0.11 0.97 23.48
N GLU A 153 0.84 0.38 22.53
CA GLU A 153 2.04 -0.42 22.82
C GLU A 153 3.19 0.47 23.31
N GLY A 154 3.37 1.65 22.71
CA GLY A 154 4.31 2.66 23.20
C GLY A 154 4.04 3.07 24.65
N TYR A 155 2.76 3.24 25.03
CA TYR A 155 2.37 3.51 26.42
C TYR A 155 2.75 2.36 27.34
N ARG A 156 2.42 1.11 26.98
CA ARG A 156 2.75 -0.08 27.77
C ARG A 156 4.26 -0.23 27.98
N ARG A 157 5.07 0.16 26.99
CA ARG A 157 6.54 0.23 27.05
C ARG A 157 7.07 1.42 27.88
N GLY A 158 6.20 2.35 28.28
CA GLY A 158 6.56 3.54 29.04
C GLY A 158 7.23 4.64 28.20
N ILE A 159 7.13 4.60 26.87
CA ILE A 159 7.76 5.58 25.97
C ILE A 159 6.74 6.50 25.28
N ALA A 160 5.46 6.44 25.69
CA ALA A 160 4.40 7.30 25.19
C ALA A 160 3.36 7.62 26.27
N SER A 161 2.51 8.61 26.02
CA SER A 161 1.31 8.92 26.80
C SER A 161 0.24 7.84 26.66
N ASN A 162 -0.73 7.81 27.56
CA ASN A 162 -1.77 6.78 27.62
C ASN A 162 -2.88 6.98 26.57
N HIS A 163 -2.59 6.71 25.30
CA HIS A 163 -3.59 6.64 24.24
C HIS A 163 -3.81 5.20 23.77
N GLY A 164 -5.03 4.90 23.32
CA GLY A 164 -5.50 3.55 22.98
C GLY A 164 -5.41 3.18 21.50
N ASP A 165 -5.09 4.13 20.63
CA ASP A 165 -4.98 3.91 19.20
C ASP A 165 -3.81 2.95 18.86
N VAL A 166 -3.96 2.08 17.87
CA VAL A 166 -5.13 1.87 16.97
C VAL A 166 -6.09 0.76 17.47
N LEU A 167 -5.93 0.33 18.73
CA LEU A 167 -6.54 -0.91 19.24
C LEU A 167 -8.06 -0.82 19.47
N HIS A 168 -8.66 0.37 19.41
CA HIS A 168 -10.11 0.53 19.37
C HIS A 168 -10.71 0.28 17.98
N TRP A 169 -9.89 0.29 16.93
CA TRP A 169 -10.33 0.21 15.54
C TRP A 169 -9.94 -1.10 14.87
N PHE A 170 -8.64 -1.44 14.83
CA PHE A 170 -8.13 -2.61 14.10
C PHE A 170 -8.85 -3.92 14.47
N PRO A 171 -9.12 -4.23 15.76
CA PRO A 171 -9.80 -5.47 16.14
C PRO A 171 -11.24 -5.59 15.60
N LYS A 172 -11.92 -4.47 15.30
CA LYS A 172 -13.26 -4.51 14.69
C LYS A 172 -13.26 -5.19 13.31
N PHE A 173 -12.11 -5.19 12.64
CA PHE A 173 -11.91 -5.81 11.33
C PHE A 173 -10.99 -7.03 11.40
N GLY A 174 -10.85 -7.63 12.59
CA GLY A 174 -10.09 -8.86 12.78
C GLY A 174 -8.57 -8.69 12.57
N LYS A 175 -8.05 -7.47 12.73
CA LYS A 175 -6.61 -7.19 12.64
C LYS A 175 -6.03 -6.86 14.01
N THR A 176 -4.86 -7.41 14.28
CA THR A 176 -4.00 -7.06 15.41
C THR A 176 -2.77 -6.29 14.92
N MET A 177 -1.98 -5.79 15.87
CA MET A 177 -0.68 -5.21 15.56
C MET A 177 0.32 -6.27 15.10
N ASP A 178 0.22 -7.50 15.58
CA ASP A 178 1.05 -8.61 15.09
C ASP A 178 0.74 -8.94 13.62
N ASP A 179 -0.56 -8.97 13.26
CA ASP A 179 -0.96 -9.10 11.85
C ASP A 179 -0.40 -7.97 11.00
N PHE A 180 -0.41 -6.73 11.50
CA PHE A 180 0.15 -5.59 10.79
C PHE A 180 1.65 -5.76 10.52
N ARG A 181 2.44 -6.23 11.50
CA ARG A 181 3.89 -6.49 11.29
C ARG A 181 4.11 -7.62 10.29
N ALA A 182 3.33 -8.68 10.37
CA ALA A 182 3.39 -9.79 9.44
C ALA A 182 3.05 -9.33 8.01
N ASP A 183 2.03 -8.49 7.84
CA ASP A 183 1.64 -7.93 6.54
C ASP A 183 2.73 -7.00 5.98
N VAL A 184 3.38 -6.20 6.83
CA VAL A 184 4.55 -5.39 6.45
C VAL A 184 5.72 -6.26 6.01
N ALA A 185 6.04 -7.33 6.75
CA ALA A 185 7.11 -8.26 6.38
C ALA A 185 6.86 -8.93 5.03
N ARG A 186 5.65 -9.47 4.80
CA ARG A 186 5.28 -10.09 3.52
C ARG A 186 5.35 -9.11 2.35
N TRP A 187 4.91 -7.87 2.56
CA TRP A 187 5.07 -6.82 1.54
C TRP A 187 6.55 -6.56 1.25
N MET A 188 7.41 -6.52 2.29
CA MET A 188 8.84 -6.30 2.10
C MET A 188 9.51 -7.40 1.28
N GLU A 189 9.06 -8.65 1.42
CA GLU A 189 9.52 -9.83 0.68
C GLU A 189 9.01 -9.90 -0.77
N GLY A 190 8.10 -8.99 -1.17
CA GLY A 190 7.57 -8.92 -2.53
C GLY A 190 6.38 -9.85 -2.78
N GLU A 191 5.79 -10.46 -1.74
CA GLU A 191 4.61 -11.32 -1.88
C GLU A 191 3.36 -10.54 -2.33
N ASP A 192 3.32 -9.23 -2.03
CA ASP A 192 2.23 -8.30 -2.38
C ASP A 192 2.65 -7.23 -3.41
N GLU A 193 3.78 -7.41 -4.13
CA GLU A 193 4.10 -6.52 -5.25
C GLU A 193 3.05 -6.69 -6.36
N THR A 194 2.25 -5.66 -6.56
CA THR A 194 1.30 -5.59 -7.68
C THR A 194 2.09 -5.70 -8.99
N VAL A 195 1.93 -6.82 -9.70
CA VAL A 195 2.47 -7.00 -11.06
C VAL A 195 2.03 -5.82 -11.91
N THR A 196 2.98 -5.03 -12.41
CA THR A 196 2.64 -3.91 -13.29
C THR A 196 1.97 -4.43 -14.56
N TYR A 197 1.16 -3.62 -15.23
CA TYR A 197 0.54 -4.03 -16.49
C TYR A 197 1.57 -4.46 -17.55
N GLU A 198 2.75 -3.83 -17.56
CA GLU A 198 3.85 -4.22 -18.44
C GLU A 198 4.43 -5.59 -18.07
N GLN A 199 4.72 -5.83 -16.79
CA GLN A 199 5.16 -7.15 -16.32
C GLN A 199 4.10 -8.23 -16.56
N TRP A 200 2.81 -7.90 -16.42
CA TRP A 200 1.72 -8.80 -16.73
C TRP A 200 1.69 -9.16 -18.22
N LYS A 201 1.88 -8.17 -19.12
CA LYS A 201 2.00 -8.42 -20.56
C LYS A 201 3.19 -9.32 -20.86
N GLU A 202 4.34 -9.08 -20.26
CA GLU A 202 5.52 -9.95 -20.43
C GLU A 202 5.26 -11.40 -19.98
N TYR A 203 4.57 -11.58 -18.86
CA TYR A 203 4.18 -12.92 -18.38
C TYR A 203 3.18 -13.59 -19.30
N MET A 204 2.19 -12.85 -19.80
CA MET A 204 1.23 -13.36 -20.78
C MET A 204 1.91 -13.76 -22.09
N ASP A 205 2.83 -12.94 -22.60
CA ASP A 205 3.57 -13.23 -23.83
C ASP A 205 4.44 -14.48 -23.68
N ARG A 206 5.10 -14.64 -22.53
CA ARG A 206 5.86 -15.86 -22.21
C ARG A 206 4.94 -17.08 -22.14
N TYR A 207 3.83 -16.98 -21.41
CA TYR A 207 2.86 -18.07 -21.27
C TYR A 207 2.27 -18.51 -22.61
N ARG A 208 1.94 -17.56 -23.51
CA ARG A 208 1.45 -17.88 -24.85
C ARG A 208 2.50 -18.56 -25.72
N ARG A 209 3.78 -18.15 -25.64
CA ARG A 209 4.88 -18.87 -26.32
C ARG A 209 5.00 -20.30 -25.81
N GLU A 210 4.95 -20.49 -24.49
CA GLU A 210 5.02 -21.82 -23.88
C GLU A 210 3.85 -22.70 -24.36
N LEU A 211 2.60 -22.22 -24.30
CA LEU A 211 1.44 -22.90 -24.86
C LEU A 211 1.63 -23.25 -26.35
N GLY A 212 2.08 -22.29 -27.16
CA GLY A 212 2.32 -22.49 -28.58
C GLY A 212 3.38 -23.56 -28.90
N THR A 213 4.30 -23.84 -27.99
CA THR A 213 5.29 -24.91 -28.17
C THR A 213 4.81 -26.29 -27.72
N GLN A 214 3.68 -26.37 -27.00
CA GLN A 214 3.16 -27.65 -26.55
C GLN A 214 2.63 -28.47 -27.75
N PRO A 215 2.78 -29.80 -27.72
CA PRO A 215 2.23 -30.64 -28.75
C PRO A 215 0.70 -30.56 -28.76
N ALA A 216 0.08 -30.84 -29.90
CA ALA A 216 -1.37 -30.98 -29.97
C ALA A 216 -1.86 -32.02 -28.94
N SER A 217 -2.94 -31.70 -28.25
CA SER A 217 -3.60 -32.67 -27.37
C SER A 217 -4.03 -33.89 -28.18
N GLN A 218 -3.87 -35.10 -27.64
CA GLN A 218 -4.12 -36.34 -28.38
C GLN A 218 -5.53 -36.43 -28.97
N TRP A 219 -6.54 -35.91 -28.27
CA TRP A 219 -7.92 -35.87 -28.76
C TRP A 219 -8.10 -34.98 -29.99
N ALA A 220 -7.26 -33.96 -30.16
CA ALA A 220 -7.37 -32.98 -31.23
C ALA A 220 -6.68 -33.46 -32.52
N VAL A 221 -5.71 -34.38 -32.42
CA VAL A 221 -4.90 -34.88 -33.55
C VAL A 221 -5.74 -35.35 -34.75
N PRO A 222 -6.82 -36.15 -34.59
CA PRO A 222 -7.62 -36.57 -35.74
C PRO A 222 -8.28 -35.41 -36.50
N TYR A 223 -8.68 -34.35 -35.77
CA TYR A 223 -9.32 -33.18 -36.35
C TYR A 223 -8.31 -32.25 -37.02
N ILE A 224 -7.12 -32.11 -36.42
CA ILE A 224 -6.00 -31.37 -36.98
C ILE A 224 -5.59 -31.99 -38.32
N ASN A 225 -5.37 -33.32 -38.36
CA ASN A 225 -5.00 -34.00 -39.61
C ASN A 225 -6.08 -33.82 -40.69
N LYS A 226 -7.36 -33.92 -40.33
CA LYS A 226 -8.46 -33.66 -41.26
C LYS A 226 -8.45 -32.23 -41.82
N ALA A 227 -8.09 -31.23 -41.01
CA ALA A 227 -7.97 -29.85 -41.46
C ALA A 227 -6.78 -29.63 -42.40
N ILE A 228 -5.65 -30.30 -42.14
CA ILE A 228 -4.47 -30.32 -43.01
C ILE A 228 -4.80 -30.99 -44.35
N ASP A 229 -5.39 -32.20 -44.33
CA ASP A 229 -5.75 -32.95 -45.53
C ASP A 229 -6.75 -32.20 -46.43
N ALA A 230 -7.62 -31.38 -45.82
CA ALA A 230 -8.57 -30.53 -46.51
C ALA A 230 -7.96 -29.20 -47.03
N GLY A 231 -6.66 -28.97 -46.83
CA GLY A 231 -5.96 -27.75 -47.22
C GLY A 231 -6.43 -26.50 -46.46
N ARG A 232 -6.94 -26.66 -45.23
CA ARG A 232 -7.46 -25.56 -44.41
C ARG A 232 -6.45 -25.02 -43.40
N MET A 233 -5.43 -25.80 -43.08
CA MET A 233 -4.30 -25.40 -42.24
C MET A 233 -3.02 -26.04 -42.78
N ASP A 234 -1.90 -25.37 -42.61
CA ASP A 234 -0.59 -25.88 -43.02
C ASP A 234 -0.02 -26.84 -41.98
N GLU A 235 0.68 -27.88 -42.46
CA GLU A 235 1.47 -28.75 -41.61
C GLU A 235 2.82 -28.10 -41.27
N VAL A 236 3.11 -27.99 -39.97
CA VAL A 236 4.37 -27.49 -39.41
C VAL A 236 4.90 -28.53 -38.43
N ASN A 237 6.06 -29.14 -38.76
CA ASN A 237 6.76 -30.13 -37.93
C ASN A 237 5.87 -31.31 -37.46
N GLY A 238 5.01 -31.85 -38.33
CA GLY A 238 4.15 -32.99 -38.00
C GLY A 238 2.85 -32.63 -37.28
N SER A 239 2.48 -31.35 -37.20
CA SER A 239 1.21 -30.85 -36.66
C SER A 239 0.82 -29.51 -37.28
N ILE A 240 0.02 -28.69 -36.62
CA ILE A 240 -0.22 -27.27 -36.97
C ILE A 240 0.64 -26.35 -36.10
N GLU A 241 0.85 -25.11 -36.54
CA GLU A 241 1.53 -24.10 -35.75
C GLU A 241 0.73 -23.73 -34.49
N ARG A 242 1.40 -23.69 -33.33
CA ARG A 242 0.87 -23.24 -32.03
C ARG A 242 -0.46 -23.92 -31.62
N PRO A 243 -0.53 -25.26 -31.56
CA PRO A 243 -1.79 -26.00 -31.45
C PRO A 243 -2.53 -25.81 -30.11
N GLN A 244 -1.88 -25.26 -29.08
CA GLN A 244 -2.51 -24.94 -27.79
C GLN A 244 -2.55 -23.44 -27.46
N ASP A 245 -2.06 -22.54 -28.33
CA ASP A 245 -2.19 -21.10 -28.09
C ASP A 245 -3.63 -20.62 -28.36
N PHE A 246 -3.97 -19.44 -27.84
CA PHE A 246 -5.31 -18.86 -28.01
C PHE A 246 -5.53 -18.35 -29.42
N VAL A 247 -6.61 -18.83 -30.06
CA VAL A 247 -7.11 -18.27 -31.32
C VAL A 247 -7.75 -16.90 -31.07
N THR A 248 -7.39 -15.91 -31.89
CA THR A 248 -8.06 -14.61 -31.88
C THR A 248 -9.42 -14.70 -32.57
N ARG A 249 -10.33 -13.76 -32.26
CA ARG A 249 -11.63 -13.68 -32.95
C ARG A 249 -11.49 -13.42 -34.45
N GLN A 250 -10.41 -12.75 -34.88
CA GLN A 250 -10.16 -12.48 -36.29
C GLN A 250 -9.72 -13.76 -37.04
N GLU A 251 -8.81 -14.54 -36.46
CA GLU A 251 -8.43 -15.85 -36.99
C GLU A 251 -9.65 -16.77 -37.07
N LEU A 252 -10.45 -16.85 -36.00
CA LEU A 252 -11.65 -17.69 -35.98
C LEU A 252 -12.69 -17.24 -37.03
N ALA A 253 -12.96 -15.93 -37.15
CA ALA A 253 -13.91 -15.42 -38.14
C ALA A 253 -13.48 -15.72 -39.57
N THR A 254 -12.18 -15.57 -39.87
CA THR A 254 -11.61 -15.92 -41.18
C THR A 254 -11.82 -17.41 -41.48
N VAL A 255 -11.52 -18.29 -40.52
CA VAL A 255 -11.74 -19.74 -40.68
C VAL A 255 -13.22 -20.04 -40.92
N VAL A 256 -14.12 -19.54 -40.07
CA VAL A 256 -15.57 -19.82 -40.15
C VAL A 256 -16.19 -19.30 -41.45
N SER A 257 -15.75 -18.15 -41.97
CA SER A 257 -16.26 -17.60 -43.23
C SER A 257 -15.90 -18.44 -44.48
N ASN A 258 -14.91 -19.32 -44.35
CA ASN A 258 -14.41 -20.17 -45.43
C ASN A 258 -14.78 -21.65 -45.23
N LEU A 259 -15.52 -22.01 -44.17
CA LEU A 259 -16.04 -23.37 -43.93
C LEU A 259 -17.31 -23.63 -44.73
#